data_AF-A0A8T4P2I4-F1
#
_entry.id   AF-A0A8T4P2I4-F1
#
_cell.length_a   1.000
_cell.length_b   1.000
_cell.length_c   1.000
_cell.angle_alpha   90.00
_cell.angle_beta   90.00
_cell.angle_gamma   90.00
#
_symmetry.space_group_name_H-M   'P 1'
#
loop_
_entity.id
_entity.type
_entity.pdbx_description
1 polymer ?
#
loop_
_entity_poly.entity_id
_entity_poly.type
_entity_poly.pdbx_seq_one_letter_code
_entity_poly.pdbx_strand_id
1 'polypeptide(L)'
;MGLSQRLIQSPKLVQERRILLNHAMFEIPILVIDRTIDVILNNPEIVEGRLKTEKGSGGGNPLFYCGVIKEISGGIATANTRITQGRKTEGVKLHFGDVLEAKVDDKTMALPDITYHVRGYGDFSMLPAEHFKPSKMELRQYQLTSDVKRLVVWLLGQRNWIVKTLEDCYLQIGKRQAGFLLKLDPSELIPLPRSNIGYLEQLPYHHSTYYRLLKNRSVCIDSQNGKVTLPVFYLLPNLDQVALYNILPSLNNVLRSEIKSGIALSDEELSKKLGKISRRAVTKYRDLAGIPPSGKRQKMYDEGVKESFRIPTSIEQYLPKNQAN
;
A
#
# COMPACT_ATOMS: atom_id res chain seq x y z
N MET A 1 35.26 23.13 -15.66
CA MET A 1 34.48 23.16 -14.40
C MET A 1 33.91 21.77 -14.14
N GLY A 2 34.33 21.12 -13.05
CA GLY A 2 34.13 19.68 -12.81
C GLY A 2 32.73 19.31 -12.31
N LEU A 3 32.30 18.09 -12.64
CA LEU A 3 31.03 17.47 -12.23
C LEU A 3 30.72 17.57 -10.72
N SER A 4 31.72 17.72 -9.85
CA SER A 4 31.52 17.86 -8.41
C SER A 4 30.90 19.20 -7.99
N GLN A 5 31.08 20.28 -8.77
CA GLN A 5 30.51 21.59 -8.44
C GLN A 5 29.03 21.71 -8.87
N ARG A 6 28.60 20.96 -9.89
CA ARG A 6 27.17 20.91 -10.30
C ARG A 6 26.28 20.13 -9.34
N LEU A 7 26.86 19.21 -8.55
CA LEU A 7 26.14 18.44 -7.52
C LEU A 7 25.75 19.27 -6.27
N ILE A 8 26.31 20.48 -6.11
CA ILE A 8 26.05 21.36 -4.96
C ILE A 8 24.81 22.25 -5.20
N GLN A 9 24.33 22.38 -6.44
CA GLN A 9 23.29 23.35 -6.80
C GLN A 9 21.86 22.80 -6.84
N SER A 10 21.63 21.51 -6.57
CA SER A 10 20.27 20.97 -6.46
C SER A 10 19.99 20.53 -5.02
N PRO A 11 19.28 21.34 -4.21
CA PRO A 11 18.84 20.94 -2.87
C PRO A 11 18.00 19.64 -2.87
N LYS A 12 17.33 19.32 -4.00
CA LYS A 12 16.63 18.04 -4.19
C LYS A 12 17.59 16.85 -4.22
N LEU A 13 18.72 16.94 -4.91
CA LEU A 13 19.72 15.86 -4.98
C LEU A 13 20.48 15.65 -3.65
N VAL A 14 20.70 16.73 -2.88
CA VAL A 14 21.32 16.65 -1.55
C VAL A 14 20.35 16.02 -0.52
N GLN A 15 19.05 16.34 -0.60
CA GLN A 15 18.01 15.61 0.15
C GLN A 15 17.97 14.13 -0.25
N GLU A 16 17.99 13.83 -1.55
CA GLU A 16 17.99 12.45 -2.05
C GLU A 16 19.20 11.63 -1.55
N ARG A 17 20.40 12.21 -1.46
CA ARG A 17 21.57 11.51 -0.87
C ARG A 17 21.39 11.15 0.60
N ARG A 18 20.77 12.02 1.41
CA ARG A 18 20.43 11.69 2.82
C ARG A 18 19.31 10.63 2.91
N ILE A 19 18.38 10.64 1.96
CA ILE A 19 17.26 9.71 1.84
C ILE A 19 17.73 8.32 1.33
N LEU A 20 18.75 8.27 0.47
CA LEU A 20 19.33 7.05 -0.09
C LEU A 20 19.99 6.16 0.97
N LEU A 21 20.59 6.76 2.00
CA LEU A 21 21.19 6.04 3.13
C LEU A 21 20.14 5.43 4.09
N ASN A 22 18.88 5.89 4.04
CA ASN A 22 17.80 5.49 4.95
C ASN A 22 16.72 4.63 4.30
N HIS A 23 16.91 4.20 3.05
CA HIS A 23 15.93 3.38 2.31
C HIS A 23 15.48 2.10 3.03
N ALA A 24 16.34 1.57 3.89
CA ALA A 24 16.05 0.43 4.74
C ALA A 24 14.84 0.66 5.68
N MET A 25 14.55 1.90 6.07
CA MET A 25 13.48 2.25 7.01
C MET A 25 12.13 2.52 6.32
N PHE A 26 12.11 2.78 5.01
CA PHE A 26 10.90 3.28 4.35
C PHE A 26 9.81 2.22 4.20
N GLU A 27 10.20 0.96 4.07
CA GLU A 27 9.27 -0.17 3.97
C GLU A 27 8.82 -0.68 5.34
N ILE A 28 9.39 -0.16 6.44
CA ILE A 28 9.06 -0.60 7.80
C ILE A 28 7.79 0.13 8.26
N PRO A 29 6.72 -0.60 8.64
CA PRO A 29 5.51 0.02 9.19
C PRO A 29 5.82 0.86 10.43
N ILE A 30 5.14 2.00 10.62
CA ILE A 30 5.41 2.91 11.75
C ILE A 30 5.25 2.18 13.10
N LEU A 31 4.26 1.31 13.22
CA LEU A 31 4.04 0.48 14.41
C LEU A 31 5.24 -0.43 14.73
N VAL A 32 5.97 -0.89 13.73
CA VAL A 32 7.17 -1.71 13.93
C VAL A 32 8.33 -0.83 14.43
N ILE A 33 8.43 0.40 13.93
CA ILE A 33 9.40 1.39 14.44
C ILE A 33 9.09 1.73 15.90
N ASP A 34 7.83 1.99 16.24
CA ASP A 34 7.38 2.27 17.62
C ASP A 34 7.73 1.13 18.57
N ARG A 35 7.36 -0.10 18.22
CA ARG A 35 7.72 -1.28 19.02
C ARG A 35 9.23 -1.46 19.17
N THR A 36 9.99 -1.16 18.12
CA THR A 36 11.45 -1.27 18.19
C THR A 36 12.04 -0.23 19.14
N ILE A 37 11.51 1.00 19.15
CA ILE A 37 11.86 2.02 20.13
C ILE A 37 11.52 1.52 21.54
N ASP A 38 10.31 1.01 21.77
CA ASP A 38 9.89 0.50 23.08
C ASP A 38 10.79 -0.65 23.58
N VAL A 39 11.18 -1.57 22.71
CA VAL A 39 12.10 -2.66 23.05
C VAL A 39 13.46 -2.12 23.47
N ILE A 40 14.00 -1.15 22.73
CA ILE A 40 15.30 -0.52 23.04
C ILE A 40 15.24 0.25 24.37
N LEU A 41 14.12 0.92 24.65
CA LEU A 41 13.97 1.71 25.88
C LEU A 41 13.87 0.83 27.14
N ASN A 42 13.18 -0.31 27.02
CA ASN A 42 13.00 -1.24 28.13
C ASN A 42 14.21 -2.18 28.32
N ASN A 43 15.01 -2.41 27.29
CA ASN A 43 16.16 -3.31 27.31
C ASN A 43 17.35 -2.70 26.52
N PRO A 44 17.96 -1.60 27.00
CA PRO A 44 19.00 -0.88 26.26
C PRO A 44 20.23 -1.74 25.96
N GLU A 45 20.56 -2.69 26.83
CA GLU A 45 21.68 -3.61 26.69
C GLU A 45 21.68 -4.42 25.38
N ILE A 46 20.50 -4.64 24.78
CA ILE A 46 20.34 -5.33 23.49
C ILE A 46 21.12 -4.62 22.37
N VAL A 47 21.20 -3.29 22.43
CA VAL A 47 21.89 -2.48 21.43
C VAL A 47 23.24 -1.95 21.93
N GLU A 48 23.45 -1.82 23.23
CA GLU A 48 24.68 -1.23 23.78
C GLU A 48 25.95 -1.96 23.37
N GLY A 49 25.95 -3.30 23.44
CA GLY A 49 27.12 -4.10 23.05
C GLY A 49 27.51 -3.88 21.58
N ARG A 50 26.51 -3.71 20.71
CA ARG A 50 26.68 -3.54 19.27
C ARG A 50 27.09 -2.11 18.90
N LEU A 51 26.53 -1.12 19.59
CA LEU A 51 26.91 0.28 19.40
C LEU A 51 28.35 0.54 19.87
N LYS A 52 28.82 -0.16 20.91
CA LYS A 52 30.22 -0.05 21.40
C LYS A 52 31.25 -0.55 20.38
N THR A 53 30.91 -1.51 19.52
CA THR A 53 31.82 -2.01 18.46
C THR A 53 32.05 -1.03 17.31
N GLU A 54 31.24 0.02 17.17
CA GLU A 54 31.34 1.02 16.08
C GLU A 54 32.35 2.15 16.38
N LYS A 55 32.93 2.21 17.58
CA LYS A 55 33.74 3.35 18.08
C LYS A 55 34.99 3.74 17.26
N GLY A 56 35.32 3.01 16.19
CA GLY A 56 36.40 3.35 15.25
C GLY A 56 36.06 4.42 14.20
N SER A 57 34.77 4.72 13.97
CA SER A 57 34.32 5.74 13.01
C SER A 57 33.47 6.80 13.72
N GLY A 58 34.01 8.01 13.88
CA GLY A 58 33.34 9.10 14.56
C GLY A 58 31.96 9.42 13.97
N GLY A 59 30.92 9.29 14.79
CA GLY A 59 29.55 9.68 14.46
C GLY A 59 28.71 8.51 13.93
N GLY A 60 27.66 8.16 14.66
CA GLY A 60 26.79 7.02 14.36
C GLY A 60 26.34 6.98 12.90
N ASN A 61 26.70 5.90 12.22
CA ASN A 61 26.43 5.72 10.80
C ASN A 61 24.96 5.31 10.58
N PRO A 62 24.15 6.08 9.84
CA PRO A 62 22.75 5.73 9.57
C PRO A 62 22.55 4.33 8.96
N LEU A 63 23.50 3.84 8.16
CA LEU A 63 23.43 2.49 7.58
C LEU A 63 23.62 1.40 8.65
N PHE A 64 24.51 1.63 9.61
CA PHE A 64 24.72 0.72 10.73
C PHE A 64 23.47 0.67 11.60
N TYR A 65 22.90 1.83 11.93
CA TYR A 65 21.63 1.91 12.66
C TYR A 65 20.51 1.18 11.91
N CYS A 66 20.38 1.36 10.60
CA CYS A 66 19.42 0.60 9.79
C CYS A 66 19.62 -0.92 9.92
N GLY A 67 20.87 -1.40 9.94
CA GLY A 67 21.20 -2.82 10.11
C GLY A 67 20.77 -3.37 11.48
N VAL A 68 21.15 -2.66 12.55
CA VAL A 68 20.77 -3.00 13.94
C VAL A 68 19.25 -3.07 14.09
N ILE A 69 18.54 -2.10 13.52
CA ILE A 69 17.08 -2.01 13.60
C ILE A 69 16.40 -3.11 12.80
N LYS A 70 16.88 -3.42 11.60
CA LYS A 70 16.34 -4.55 10.82
C LYS A 70 16.43 -5.87 11.56
N GLU A 71 17.53 -6.11 12.27
CA GLU A 71 17.71 -7.34 13.03
C GLU A 71 16.74 -7.40 14.23
N ILE A 72 16.59 -6.30 14.98
CA ILE A 72 15.67 -6.22 16.12
C ILE A 72 14.22 -6.32 15.64
N SER A 73 13.83 -5.55 14.62
CA SER A 73 12.49 -5.57 14.05
C SER A 73 12.14 -6.93 13.42
N GLY A 74 13.11 -7.61 12.79
CA GLY A 74 12.96 -8.99 12.30
C GLY A 74 12.79 -10.00 13.43
N GLY A 75 13.47 -9.78 14.57
CA GLY A 75 13.27 -10.52 15.81
C GLY A 75 11.89 -10.32 16.45
N ILE A 76 11.37 -9.09 16.45
CA ILE A 76 10.04 -8.75 16.96
C ILE A 76 8.93 -9.38 16.09
N ALA A 77 9.12 -9.40 14.77
CA ALA A 77 8.22 -10.09 13.85
C ALA A 77 8.20 -11.62 14.07
N THR A 78 9.31 -12.19 14.58
CA THR A 78 9.44 -13.64 14.87
C THR A 78 9.14 -14.03 16.33
N ALA A 79 9.15 -13.10 17.29
CA ALA A 79 8.80 -13.38 18.68
C ALA A 79 7.29 -13.55 18.90
N ASN A 80 6.45 -12.84 18.14
CA ASN A 80 4.99 -13.07 18.10
C ASN A 80 4.60 -14.45 17.52
N THR A 81 5.55 -15.20 16.96
CA THR A 81 5.33 -16.59 16.49
C THR A 81 5.52 -17.65 17.59
N ARG A 82 6.05 -17.31 18.77
CA ARG A 82 6.28 -18.30 19.85
C ARG A 82 5.34 -18.15 21.06
N ILE A 83 4.78 -16.96 21.31
CA ILE A 83 3.94 -16.72 22.50
C ILE A 83 2.48 -17.15 22.30
N THR A 84 2.04 -17.43 21.06
CA THR A 84 0.71 -17.96 20.72
C THR A 84 0.73 -19.47 20.46
N GLN A 85 1.48 -20.25 21.26
CA GLN A 85 1.22 -21.69 21.38
C GLN A 85 -0.06 -21.91 22.20
N GLY A 86 -1.20 -21.80 21.52
CA GLY A 86 -2.51 -22.16 22.05
C GLY A 86 -3.59 -22.33 20.98
N ARG A 87 -3.53 -21.60 19.87
CA ARG A 87 -4.42 -21.82 18.72
C ARG A 87 -3.67 -21.59 17.42
N LYS A 88 -3.66 -22.63 16.57
CA LYS A 88 -3.09 -22.63 15.22
C LYS A 88 -3.78 -21.56 14.37
N THR A 89 -3.14 -20.40 14.23
CA THR A 89 -3.32 -19.51 13.08
C THR A 89 -1.98 -19.47 12.36
N GLU A 90 -1.99 -19.89 11.10
CA GLU A 90 -0.80 -20.03 10.25
C GLU A 90 -0.04 -18.71 10.15
N GLY A 91 1.22 -18.73 10.56
CA GLY A 91 2.08 -17.57 10.63
C GLY A 91 2.56 -17.15 9.24
N VAL A 92 2.38 -15.87 8.91
CA VAL A 92 3.03 -15.26 7.75
C VAL A 92 4.47 -14.91 8.15
N LYS A 93 5.44 -15.61 7.55
CA LYS A 93 6.84 -15.18 7.52
C LYS A 93 6.91 -13.90 6.68
N LEU A 94 7.09 -12.74 7.30
CA LEU A 94 7.47 -11.53 6.58
C LEU A 94 8.98 -11.59 6.30
N HIS A 95 9.34 -12.16 5.15
CA HIS A 95 10.68 -11.99 4.60
C HIS A 95 10.79 -10.59 4.01
N PHE A 96 11.78 -9.81 4.48
CA PHE A 96 12.07 -8.50 3.89
C PHE A 96 12.48 -8.67 2.42
N GLY A 97 11.73 -8.04 1.53
CA GLY A 97 11.87 -8.21 0.07
C GLY A 97 10.74 -9.01 -0.56
N ASP A 98 10.01 -9.80 0.22
CA ASP A 98 8.85 -10.51 -0.28
C ASP A 98 7.64 -9.58 -0.36
N VAL A 99 7.22 -9.45 -1.61
CA VAL A 99 6.05 -8.78 -2.13
C VAL A 99 4.81 -9.18 -1.34
N LEU A 100 4.26 -8.23 -0.55
CA LEU A 100 2.90 -8.34 0.00
C LEU A 100 1.81 -8.31 -1.08
N GLU A 101 2.15 -8.22 -2.38
CA GLU A 101 1.19 -8.45 -3.47
C GLU A 101 0.77 -9.93 -3.58
N ALA A 102 1.44 -10.88 -2.90
CA ALA A 102 1.17 -12.31 -3.09
C ALA A 102 0.24 -12.98 -2.06
N LYS A 103 -0.03 -12.40 -0.89
CA LYS A 103 -0.94 -12.99 0.12
C LYS A 103 -1.58 -11.92 1.02
N VAL A 104 -2.50 -11.14 0.47
CA VAL A 104 -3.47 -10.41 1.31
C VAL A 104 -4.67 -11.31 1.50
N ASP A 105 -4.52 -12.32 2.36
CA ASP A 105 -5.69 -12.92 3.01
C ASP A 105 -6.28 -11.85 3.94
N ASP A 106 -7.62 -11.74 3.95
CA ASP A 106 -8.47 -10.78 4.69
C ASP A 106 -8.13 -10.59 6.19
N LYS A 107 -7.25 -11.43 6.77
CA LYS A 107 -6.86 -11.40 8.17
C LYS A 107 -5.55 -10.65 8.47
N THR A 108 -4.87 -10.09 7.47
CA THR A 108 -3.51 -9.50 7.64
C THR A 108 -3.34 -8.09 7.08
N MET A 109 -4.43 -7.34 6.87
CA MET A 109 -4.31 -5.92 6.53
C MET A 109 -3.57 -5.17 7.65
N ALA A 110 -2.54 -4.40 7.28
CA ALA A 110 -1.93 -3.44 8.17
C ALA A 110 -3.02 -2.49 8.71
N LEU A 111 -2.89 -2.07 9.98
CA LEU A 111 -3.77 -1.04 10.54
C LEU A 111 -3.70 0.23 9.68
N PRO A 112 -4.83 0.91 9.42
CA PRO A 112 -4.83 2.08 8.56
C PRO A 112 -4.06 3.22 9.20
N ASP A 113 -3.18 3.85 8.41
CA ASP A 113 -2.40 5.01 8.84
C ASP A 113 -3.36 6.20 9.13
N ILE A 114 -4.33 6.43 8.25
CA ILE A 114 -5.32 7.50 8.34
C ILE A 114 -6.73 6.99 7.99
N THR A 115 -7.73 7.78 8.38
CA THR A 115 -9.10 7.69 7.85
C THR A 115 -9.42 8.94 7.02
N TYR A 116 -9.79 8.76 5.76
CA TYR A 116 -10.46 9.81 4.98
C TYR A 116 -11.91 9.88 5.43
N HIS A 117 -12.30 10.99 6.06
CA HIS A 117 -13.70 11.24 6.41
C HIS A 117 -14.31 12.18 5.37
N VAL A 118 -15.17 11.64 4.52
CA VAL A 118 -15.64 12.28 3.28
C VAL A 118 -17.01 12.88 3.48
N ARG A 119 -17.14 14.20 3.26
CA ARG A 119 -18.39 14.96 3.42
C ARG A 119 -19.03 15.32 2.08
N GLY A 120 -18.24 15.41 1.02
CA GLY A 120 -18.69 15.74 -0.32
C GLY A 120 -17.60 15.55 -1.37
N TYR A 121 -17.90 15.88 -2.62
CA TYR A 121 -16.92 15.79 -3.70
C TYR A 121 -15.73 16.73 -3.45
N GLY A 122 -14.55 16.16 -3.20
CA GLY A 122 -13.35 16.92 -2.87
C GLY A 122 -13.33 17.54 -1.46
N ASP A 123 -14.41 17.41 -0.68
CA ASP A 123 -14.45 17.79 0.73
C ASP A 123 -14.28 16.55 1.61
N PHE A 124 -13.07 16.41 2.16
CA PHE A 124 -12.74 15.38 3.12
C PHE A 124 -11.77 15.93 4.17
N SER A 125 -11.79 15.34 5.35
CA SER A 125 -10.72 15.49 6.34
C SER A 125 -9.89 14.20 6.40
N MET A 126 -8.61 14.35 6.72
CA MET A 126 -7.74 13.23 7.06
C MET A 126 -7.62 13.15 8.57
N LEU A 127 -8.09 12.05 9.14
CA LEU A 127 -7.99 11.76 10.57
C LEU A 127 -6.86 10.75 10.78
N PRO A 128 -5.68 11.17 11.30
CA PRO A 128 -4.58 10.24 11.55
C PRO A 128 -4.92 9.27 12.68
N ALA A 129 -4.54 8.00 12.51
CA ALA A 129 -4.61 7.03 13.60
C ALA A 129 -3.65 7.39 14.74
N GLU A 130 -3.86 6.85 15.94
CA GLU A 130 -3.00 7.16 17.10
C GLU A 130 -1.51 6.86 16.85
N HIS A 131 -1.22 5.75 16.18
CA HIS A 131 0.15 5.39 15.82
C HIS A 131 0.74 6.26 14.71
N PHE A 132 -0.08 7.02 13.99
CA PHE A 132 0.29 7.86 12.85
C PHE A 132 0.33 9.36 13.24
N LYS A 133 0.91 9.67 14.39
CA LYS A 133 1.12 11.06 14.85
C LYS A 133 2.59 11.26 15.18
N PRO A 134 3.19 12.46 14.97
CA PRO A 134 4.57 12.71 15.38
C PRO A 134 4.78 12.40 16.86
N SER A 135 5.83 11.64 17.17
CA SER A 135 6.20 11.30 18.54
C SER A 135 7.09 12.40 19.13
N LYS A 136 6.73 12.85 20.33
CA LYS A 136 7.51 13.80 21.16
C LYS A 136 8.07 13.13 22.42
N MET A 137 8.35 11.83 22.34
CA MET A 137 8.80 11.03 23.48
C MET A 137 9.96 11.68 24.22
N GLU A 138 9.79 11.89 25.53
CA GLU A 138 10.83 12.44 26.38
C GLU A 138 11.78 11.32 26.84
N LEU A 139 13.05 11.41 26.44
CA LEU A 139 14.07 10.40 26.77
C LEU A 139 14.70 10.59 28.15
N ARG A 140 14.42 11.70 28.84
CA ARG A 140 15.03 12.04 30.14
C ARG A 140 14.66 11.05 31.25
N GLN A 141 13.50 10.42 31.14
CA GLN A 141 13.00 9.42 32.08
C GLN A 141 13.71 8.06 31.98
N TYR A 142 14.52 7.83 30.93
CA TYR A 142 15.20 6.56 30.70
C TYR A 142 16.70 6.66 31.03
N GLN A 143 17.21 5.68 31.77
CA GLN A 143 18.63 5.53 32.05
C GLN A 143 19.36 4.88 30.86
N LEU A 144 19.61 5.68 29.81
CA LEU A 144 20.25 5.22 28.58
C LEU A 144 21.68 5.80 28.43
N THR A 145 22.60 5.00 27.89
CA THR A 145 23.91 5.48 27.44
C THR A 145 23.78 6.49 26.30
N SER A 146 24.82 7.32 26.09
CA SER A 146 24.82 8.36 25.06
C SER A 146 24.65 7.80 23.64
N ASP A 147 25.17 6.59 23.39
CA ASP A 147 25.07 5.92 22.09
C ASP A 147 23.63 5.43 21.83
N VAL A 148 22.99 4.82 22.82
CA VAL A 148 21.59 4.39 22.73
C VAL A 148 20.65 5.58 22.58
N LYS A 149 20.89 6.67 23.33
CA LYS A 149 20.14 7.92 23.17
C LYS A 149 20.23 8.45 21.74
N ARG A 150 21.42 8.44 21.13
CA ARG A 150 21.61 8.88 19.73
C ARG A 150 20.85 8.00 18.74
N LEU A 151 20.86 6.67 18.92
CA LEU A 151 20.08 5.74 18.09
C LEU A 151 18.57 6.02 18.19
N VAL A 152 18.04 6.16 19.41
CA VAL A 152 16.61 6.41 19.64
C VAL A 152 16.18 7.77 19.07
N VAL A 153 17.00 8.82 19.28
CA VAL A 153 16.74 10.14 18.68
C VAL A 153 16.73 10.06 17.15
N TRP A 154 17.67 9.31 16.56
CA TRP A 154 17.70 9.12 15.11
C TRP A 154 16.45 8.38 14.60
N LEU A 155 16.02 7.31 15.28
CA LEU A 155 14.79 6.57 14.97
C LEU A 155 13.54 7.44 15.05
N LEU A 156 13.39 8.22 16.12
CA LEU A 156 12.29 9.17 16.29
C LEU A 156 12.28 10.19 15.15
N GLY A 157 13.47 10.66 14.75
CA GLY A 157 13.65 11.52 13.57
C GLY A 157 13.17 10.87 12.28
N GLN A 158 13.53 9.60 12.02
CA GLN A 158 13.06 8.86 10.84
C GLN A 158 11.56 8.67 10.87
N ARG A 159 11.00 8.24 12.01
CA ARG A 159 9.57 8.04 12.20
C ARG A 159 8.77 9.31 11.91
N ASN A 160 9.16 10.43 12.51
CA ASN A 160 8.46 11.70 12.34
C ASN A 160 8.58 12.22 10.90
N TRP A 161 9.71 11.99 10.23
CA TRP A 161 9.88 12.30 8.82
C TRP A 161 8.97 11.44 7.93
N ILE A 162 8.86 10.13 8.20
CA ILE A 162 7.96 9.21 7.49
C ILE A 162 6.51 9.68 7.63
N VAL A 163 6.05 9.94 8.87
CA VAL A 163 4.68 10.40 9.15
C VAL A 163 4.38 11.66 8.34
N LYS A 164 5.20 12.71 8.48
CA LYS A 164 5.02 13.97 7.77
C LYS A 164 4.96 13.79 6.24
N THR A 165 5.89 13.00 5.71
CA THR A 165 5.99 12.75 4.26
C THR A 165 4.80 11.99 3.71
N LEU A 166 4.30 11.00 4.47
CA LEU A 166 3.12 10.24 4.12
C LEU A 166 1.84 11.07 4.26
N GLU A 167 1.75 11.95 5.25
CA GLU A 167 0.62 12.88 5.45
C GLU A 167 0.42 13.77 4.21
N ASP A 168 1.49 14.40 3.72
CA ASP A 168 1.44 15.20 2.49
C ASP A 168 1.03 14.34 1.27
N CYS A 169 1.56 13.13 1.18
CA CYS A 169 1.25 12.19 0.08
C CYS A 169 -0.22 11.76 0.09
N TYR A 170 -0.74 11.37 1.25
CA TYR A 170 -2.12 10.97 1.43
C TYR A 170 -3.09 12.11 1.11
N LEU A 171 -2.75 13.35 1.43
CA LEU A 171 -3.57 14.49 1.07
C LEU A 171 -3.72 14.61 -0.45
N GLN A 172 -2.62 14.47 -1.20
CA GLN A 172 -2.64 14.54 -2.66
C GLN A 172 -3.36 13.35 -3.30
N ILE A 173 -3.16 12.14 -2.76
CA ILE A 173 -3.92 10.95 -3.20
C ILE A 173 -5.42 11.17 -2.98
N GLY A 174 -5.81 11.67 -1.81
CA GLY A 174 -7.22 11.91 -1.50
C GLY A 174 -7.86 12.95 -2.41
N LYS A 175 -7.17 14.07 -2.68
CA LYS A 175 -7.62 15.08 -3.65
C LYS A 175 -7.78 14.50 -5.05
N ARG A 176 -6.82 13.69 -5.49
CA ARG A 176 -6.84 13.08 -6.83
C ARG A 176 -7.96 12.06 -6.98
N GLN A 177 -8.24 11.28 -5.93
CA GLN A 177 -9.23 10.21 -5.94
C GLN A 177 -10.59 10.63 -5.33
N ALA A 178 -10.91 11.93 -5.33
CA ALA A 178 -12.11 12.47 -4.68
C ALA A 178 -13.42 11.78 -5.13
N GLY A 179 -13.55 11.45 -6.43
CA GLY A 179 -14.71 10.73 -6.96
C GLY A 179 -14.86 9.33 -6.34
N PHE A 180 -13.77 8.55 -6.34
CA PHE A 180 -13.74 7.23 -5.70
C PHE A 180 -13.98 7.32 -4.19
N LEU A 181 -13.34 8.26 -3.47
CA LEU A 181 -13.53 8.41 -2.03
C LEU A 181 -15.00 8.70 -1.67
N LEU A 182 -15.69 9.49 -2.50
CA LEU A 182 -17.09 9.80 -2.30
C LEU A 182 -18.00 8.60 -2.58
N LYS A 183 -17.86 7.97 -3.75
CA LYS A 183 -18.82 6.94 -4.22
C LYS A 183 -18.47 5.51 -3.82
N LEU A 184 -17.22 5.26 -3.44
CA LEU A 184 -16.65 3.92 -3.29
C LEU A 184 -16.82 3.05 -4.55
N ASP A 185 -16.86 3.69 -5.72
CA ASP A 185 -17.03 3.04 -7.03
C ASP A 185 -15.70 3.05 -7.79
N PRO A 186 -15.09 1.87 -8.10
CA PRO A 186 -13.85 1.77 -8.84
C PRO A 186 -13.82 2.48 -10.19
N SER A 187 -14.96 2.71 -10.83
CA SER A 187 -15.04 3.45 -12.10
C SER A 187 -14.71 4.94 -11.95
N GLU A 188 -14.84 5.49 -10.74
CA GLU A 188 -14.51 6.88 -10.40
C GLU A 188 -13.01 7.09 -10.09
N LEU A 189 -12.22 6.02 -10.14
CA LEU A 189 -10.78 6.12 -9.94
C LEU A 189 -10.12 6.84 -11.11
N ILE A 190 -9.24 7.78 -10.77
CA ILE A 190 -8.45 8.52 -11.74
C ILE A 190 -7.06 7.87 -11.86
N PRO A 191 -6.49 7.70 -13.08
CA PRO A 191 -5.15 7.17 -13.23
C PRO A 191 -4.12 7.97 -12.42
N LEU A 192 -3.43 7.26 -11.54
CA LEU A 192 -2.33 7.74 -10.71
C LEU A 192 -1.31 6.61 -10.54
N PRO A 193 -0.59 6.24 -11.63
CA PRO A 193 0.38 5.16 -11.55
C PRO A 193 1.51 5.52 -10.59
N ARG A 194 2.11 4.49 -9.98
CA ARG A 194 3.21 4.61 -9.00
C ARG A 194 4.36 5.49 -9.50
N SER A 195 4.70 5.40 -10.79
CA SER A 195 5.72 6.22 -11.45
C SER A 195 5.42 7.72 -11.43
N ASN A 196 4.16 8.09 -11.27
CA ASN A 196 3.69 9.47 -11.42
C ASN A 196 3.40 10.15 -10.07
N ILE A 197 3.47 9.42 -8.95
CA ILE A 197 3.18 9.98 -7.62
C ILE A 197 4.08 11.17 -7.30
N GLY A 198 5.39 11.07 -7.59
CA GLY A 198 6.34 12.16 -7.35
C GLY A 198 6.09 13.42 -8.19
N TYR A 199 5.24 13.34 -9.23
CA TYR A 199 4.84 14.47 -10.05
C TYR A 199 3.46 15.02 -9.68
N LEU A 200 2.80 14.46 -8.66
CA LEU A 200 1.67 15.14 -8.03
C LEU A 200 2.16 16.52 -7.59
N GLU A 201 1.45 17.56 -8.04
CA GLU A 201 1.79 18.93 -7.73
C GLU A 201 2.02 19.04 -6.22
N GLN A 202 3.24 19.46 -5.83
CA GLN A 202 3.68 19.74 -4.45
C GLN A 202 4.41 18.61 -3.69
N LEU A 203 4.64 17.41 -4.25
CA LEU A 203 5.43 16.40 -3.55
C LEU A 203 6.95 16.59 -3.74
N PRO A 204 7.75 16.72 -2.65
CA PRO A 204 9.17 17.07 -2.76
C PRO A 204 10.10 15.93 -3.17
N TYR A 205 9.66 14.66 -3.08
CA TYR A 205 10.52 13.49 -3.29
C TYR A 205 10.24 12.75 -4.59
N HIS A 206 11.23 12.00 -5.07
CA HIS A 206 11.08 11.15 -6.25
C HIS A 206 10.05 10.02 -6.04
N HIS A 207 9.41 9.57 -7.13
CA HIS A 207 8.34 8.55 -7.09
C HIS A 207 8.77 7.24 -6.41
N SER A 208 10.04 6.84 -6.55
CA SER A 208 10.59 5.64 -5.92
C SER A 208 10.57 5.71 -4.39
N THR A 209 10.70 6.90 -3.81
CA THR A 209 10.64 7.11 -2.36
C THR A 209 9.21 6.89 -1.86
N TYR A 210 8.22 7.51 -2.53
CA TYR A 210 6.81 7.31 -2.19
C TYR A 210 6.36 5.87 -2.40
N TYR A 211 6.81 5.22 -3.48
CA TYR A 211 6.51 3.81 -3.71
C TYR A 211 6.93 2.93 -2.52
N ARG A 212 8.13 3.14 -1.98
CA ARG A 212 8.63 2.40 -0.82
C ARG A 212 7.87 2.73 0.46
N LEU A 213 7.52 4.01 0.67
CA LEU A 213 6.80 4.47 1.86
C LEU A 213 5.34 3.95 1.93
N LEU A 214 4.66 3.93 0.78
CA LEU A 214 3.26 3.50 0.66
C LEU A 214 3.13 1.97 0.60
N LYS A 215 4.24 1.26 0.43
CA LYS A 215 4.30 -0.21 0.48
C LYS A 215 3.82 -0.69 1.85
N ASN A 216 2.96 -1.71 1.87
CA ASN A 216 2.42 -2.31 3.08
C ASN A 216 1.59 -1.37 3.97
N ARG A 217 1.05 -0.28 3.38
CA ARG A 217 0.16 0.66 4.06
C ARG A 217 -1.28 0.48 3.63
N SER A 218 -2.19 0.78 4.55
CA SER A 218 -3.62 0.83 4.29
C SER A 218 -4.19 2.16 4.77
N VAL A 219 -5.35 2.48 4.25
CA VAL A 219 -6.15 3.64 4.64
C VAL A 219 -7.57 3.18 4.88
N CYS A 220 -8.26 3.88 5.79
CA CYS A 220 -9.69 3.76 5.94
C CYS A 220 -10.36 4.90 5.14
N ILE A 221 -11.48 4.61 4.52
CA ILE A 221 -12.35 5.58 3.87
C ILE A 221 -13.70 5.46 4.56
N ASP A 222 -14.19 6.58 5.07
CA ASP A 222 -15.46 6.71 5.77
C ASP A 222 -16.29 7.73 4.99
N SER A 223 -17.27 7.22 4.22
CA SER A 223 -18.15 8.03 3.38
C SER A 223 -19.60 7.67 3.64
N GLN A 224 -20.53 8.45 3.07
CA GLN A 224 -21.96 8.16 3.14
C GLN A 224 -22.34 6.80 2.52
N ASN A 225 -21.50 6.28 1.61
CA ASN A 225 -21.70 4.99 0.96
C ASN A 225 -21.09 3.82 1.74
N GLY A 226 -20.49 4.09 2.90
CA GLY A 226 -19.99 3.09 3.82
C GLY A 226 -18.57 3.35 4.28
N LYS A 227 -18.09 2.45 5.13
CA LYS A 227 -16.74 2.47 5.67
C LYS A 227 -15.94 1.29 5.16
N VAL A 228 -14.81 1.56 4.50
CA VAL A 228 -13.93 0.54 3.92
C VAL A 228 -12.50 0.76 4.36
N THR A 229 -11.76 -0.33 4.52
CA THR A 229 -10.30 -0.27 4.68
C THR A 229 -9.69 -0.99 3.50
N LEU A 230 -8.76 -0.33 2.80
CA LEU A 230 -8.06 -0.92 1.67
C LEU A 230 -6.57 -0.58 1.68
N PRO A 231 -5.73 -1.43 1.07
CA PRO A 231 -4.34 -1.07 0.81
C PRO A 231 -4.24 0.17 -0.07
N VAL A 232 -3.29 1.07 0.26
CA VAL A 232 -3.13 2.36 -0.42
C VAL A 232 -2.90 2.20 -1.92
N PHE A 233 -2.27 1.10 -2.35
CA PHE A 233 -1.96 0.90 -3.77
C PHE A 233 -3.19 0.84 -4.68
N TYR A 234 -4.38 0.52 -4.16
CA TYR A 234 -5.61 0.56 -4.94
C TYR A 234 -6.07 1.99 -5.26
N LEU A 235 -5.57 2.99 -4.53
CA LEU A 235 -5.75 4.42 -4.84
C LEU A 235 -4.70 4.95 -5.83
N LEU A 236 -3.81 4.08 -6.31
CA LEU A 236 -2.73 4.38 -7.25
C LEU A 236 -2.87 3.57 -8.56
N PRO A 237 -4.06 3.56 -9.20
CA PRO A 237 -4.30 2.72 -10.34
C PRO A 237 -3.56 3.25 -11.58
N ASN A 238 -3.09 2.34 -12.42
CA ASN A 238 -2.61 2.68 -13.75
C ASN A 238 -3.78 2.82 -14.75
N LEU A 239 -3.48 3.26 -15.97
CA LEU A 239 -4.49 3.51 -17.00
C LEU A 239 -5.24 2.23 -17.41
N ASP A 240 -4.53 1.11 -17.52
CA ASP A 240 -5.12 -0.20 -17.84
C ASP A 240 -6.10 -0.67 -16.76
N GLN A 241 -5.79 -0.45 -15.48
CA GLN A 241 -6.65 -0.78 -14.35
C GLN A 241 -7.92 0.06 -14.35
N VAL A 242 -7.82 1.37 -14.57
CA VAL A 242 -9.00 2.24 -14.68
C VAL A 242 -9.87 1.85 -15.87
N ALA A 243 -9.26 1.59 -17.03
CA ALA A 243 -9.98 1.11 -18.20
C ALA A 243 -10.71 -0.21 -17.92
N LEU A 244 -10.07 -1.14 -17.22
CA LEU A 244 -10.68 -2.39 -16.77
C LEU A 244 -11.90 -2.12 -15.88
N TYR A 245 -11.75 -1.31 -14.82
CA TYR A 245 -12.85 -1.00 -13.89
C TYR A 245 -14.07 -0.39 -14.58
N ASN A 246 -13.86 0.41 -15.64
CA ASN A 246 -14.95 0.98 -16.43
C ASN A 246 -15.66 -0.05 -17.32
N ILE A 247 -14.96 -1.06 -17.81
CA ILE A 247 -15.49 -2.05 -18.77
C ILE A 247 -16.20 -3.21 -18.06
N LEU A 248 -15.68 -3.62 -16.91
CA LEU A 248 -16.13 -4.84 -16.23
C LEU A 248 -17.62 -4.87 -15.85
N PRO A 249 -18.25 -3.78 -15.38
CA PRO A 249 -19.69 -3.79 -15.11
C PRO A 249 -20.52 -4.16 -16.35
N SER A 250 -20.21 -3.55 -17.50
CA SER A 250 -20.88 -3.82 -18.78
C SER A 250 -20.62 -5.25 -19.25
N LEU A 251 -19.38 -5.74 -19.14
CA LEU A 251 -19.02 -7.10 -19.52
C LEU A 251 -19.71 -8.14 -18.64
N ASN A 252 -19.72 -7.93 -17.32
CA ASN A 252 -20.45 -8.79 -16.38
C ASN A 252 -21.96 -8.83 -16.66
N ASN A 253 -22.57 -7.69 -17.04
CA ASN A 253 -23.97 -7.65 -17.43
C ASN A 253 -24.25 -8.46 -18.71
N VAL A 254 -23.37 -8.38 -19.71
CA VAL A 254 -23.47 -9.18 -20.93
C VAL A 254 -23.31 -10.68 -20.61
N LEU A 255 -22.35 -11.07 -19.78
CA LEU A 255 -22.13 -12.46 -19.39
C LEU A 255 -23.30 -13.04 -18.58
N ARG A 256 -23.94 -12.24 -17.71
CA ARG A 256 -25.19 -12.63 -17.05
C ARG A 256 -26.32 -12.87 -18.06
N SER A 257 -26.38 -12.08 -19.13
CA SER A 257 -27.37 -12.28 -20.19
C SER A 257 -27.12 -13.56 -20.99
N GLU A 258 -25.85 -13.93 -21.23
CA GLU A 258 -25.48 -15.20 -21.91
C GLU A 258 -26.11 -16.38 -21.19
N ILE A 259 -25.98 -16.44 -19.87
CA ILE A 259 -26.49 -17.56 -19.06
C ILE A 259 -28.00 -17.60 -19.02
N LYS A 260 -28.66 -16.44 -18.92
CA LYS A 260 -30.13 -16.39 -19.02
C LYS A 260 -30.62 -16.93 -20.35
N SER A 261 -29.88 -16.70 -21.44
CA SER A 261 -30.19 -17.23 -22.76
C SER A 261 -29.69 -18.65 -23.03
N GLY A 262 -28.70 -19.14 -22.27
CA GLY A 262 -27.98 -20.39 -22.57
C GLY A 262 -27.06 -20.32 -23.81
N ILE A 263 -26.75 -19.11 -24.30
CA ILE A 263 -26.00 -18.92 -25.56
C ILE A 263 -24.72 -18.12 -25.27
N ALA A 264 -23.57 -18.71 -25.62
CA ALA A 264 -22.26 -18.10 -25.47
C ALA A 264 -21.91 -17.20 -26.66
N LEU A 265 -21.74 -15.91 -26.43
CA LEU A 265 -21.40 -14.95 -27.46
C LEU A 265 -19.91 -15.06 -27.83
N SER A 266 -19.62 -14.92 -29.11
CA SER A 266 -18.26 -14.74 -29.61
C SER A 266 -17.64 -13.43 -29.11
N ASP A 267 -16.31 -13.33 -29.10
CA ASP A 267 -15.61 -12.08 -28.72
C ASP A 267 -15.99 -10.90 -29.64
N GLU A 268 -16.40 -11.19 -30.89
CA GLU A 268 -16.93 -10.20 -31.84
C GLU A 268 -18.29 -9.67 -31.39
N GLU A 269 -19.20 -10.54 -30.97
CA GLU A 269 -20.53 -10.15 -30.46
C GLU A 269 -20.43 -9.43 -29.12
N LEU A 270 -19.53 -9.88 -28.23
CA LEU A 270 -19.21 -9.18 -26.99
C LEU A 270 -18.70 -7.76 -27.28
N SER A 271 -17.77 -7.61 -28.23
CA SER A 271 -17.26 -6.30 -28.68
C SER A 271 -18.37 -5.38 -29.16
N LYS A 272 -19.31 -5.90 -29.98
CA LYS A 272 -20.48 -5.14 -30.45
C LYS A 272 -21.40 -4.73 -29.32
N LYS A 273 -21.69 -5.62 -28.36
CA LYS A 273 -22.58 -5.32 -27.22
C LYS A 273 -21.98 -4.34 -26.22
N LEU A 274 -20.66 -4.36 -26.02
CA LEU A 274 -19.98 -3.44 -25.10
C LEU A 274 -19.86 -2.03 -25.67
N GLY A 275 -19.78 -1.89 -26.99
CA GLY A 275 -19.61 -0.62 -27.67
C GLY A 275 -18.21 -0.02 -27.44
N LYS A 276 -17.57 0.50 -28.51
CA LYS A 276 -16.27 1.20 -28.43
C LYS A 276 -15.09 0.39 -27.88
N ILE A 277 -15.17 -0.95 -27.82
CA ILE A 277 -14.06 -1.82 -27.41
C ILE A 277 -13.71 -2.76 -28.56
N SER A 278 -12.42 -2.83 -28.93
CA SER A 278 -11.97 -3.75 -29.98
C SER A 278 -12.09 -5.22 -29.54
N ARG A 279 -12.36 -6.11 -30.49
CA ARG A 279 -12.38 -7.57 -30.25
C ARG A 279 -11.13 -8.06 -29.51
N ARG A 280 -9.94 -7.59 -29.89
CA ARG A 280 -8.67 -7.96 -29.23
C ARG A 280 -8.63 -7.55 -27.75
N ALA A 281 -9.17 -6.37 -27.42
CA ALA A 281 -9.25 -5.92 -26.03
C ALA A 281 -10.24 -6.77 -25.23
N VAL A 282 -11.39 -7.14 -25.81
CA VAL A 282 -12.33 -8.07 -25.17
C VAL A 282 -11.66 -9.41 -24.88
N THR A 283 -10.96 -9.99 -25.86
CA THR A 283 -10.20 -11.23 -25.68
C THR A 283 -9.19 -11.11 -24.53
N LYS A 284 -8.38 -10.03 -24.52
CA LYS A 284 -7.40 -9.75 -23.45
C LYS A 284 -8.05 -9.71 -22.07
N TYR A 285 -9.15 -8.96 -21.91
CA TYR A 285 -9.82 -8.81 -20.62
C TYR A 285 -10.51 -10.10 -20.17
N ARG A 286 -11.10 -10.85 -21.11
CA ARG A 286 -11.67 -12.18 -20.87
C ARG A 286 -10.61 -13.14 -20.33
N ASP A 287 -9.45 -13.19 -20.97
CA ASP A 287 -8.34 -14.08 -20.58
C ASP A 287 -7.77 -13.71 -19.20
N LEU A 288 -7.57 -12.41 -18.93
CA LEU A 288 -7.14 -11.93 -17.61
C LEU A 288 -8.12 -12.30 -16.48
N ALA A 289 -9.39 -12.40 -16.81
CA ALA A 289 -10.44 -12.78 -15.87
C ALA A 289 -10.65 -14.29 -15.73
N GLY A 290 -9.89 -15.12 -16.46
CA GLY A 290 -10.05 -16.58 -16.46
C GLY A 290 -11.35 -17.07 -17.10
N ILE A 291 -12.03 -16.24 -17.90
CA ILE A 291 -13.27 -16.64 -18.56
C ILE A 291 -12.93 -17.49 -19.79
N PRO A 292 -13.53 -18.67 -19.98
CA PRO A 292 -13.28 -19.50 -21.16
C PRO A 292 -13.73 -18.82 -22.47
N PRO A 293 -13.16 -19.18 -23.63
CA PRO A 293 -13.67 -18.74 -24.93
C PRO A 293 -15.07 -19.29 -25.22
N SER A 294 -15.80 -18.65 -26.16
CA SER A 294 -17.22 -18.94 -26.47
C SER A 294 -17.53 -20.44 -26.60
N GLY A 295 -16.77 -21.20 -27.39
CA GLY A 295 -17.03 -22.63 -27.58
C GLY A 295 -16.90 -23.48 -26.31
N LYS A 296 -16.02 -23.10 -25.36
CA LYS A 296 -15.95 -23.77 -24.05
C LYS A 296 -17.10 -23.35 -23.15
N ARG A 297 -17.49 -22.08 -23.16
CA ARG A 297 -18.66 -21.59 -22.40
C ARG A 297 -19.95 -22.23 -22.89
N GLN A 298 -20.12 -22.41 -24.19
CA GLN A 298 -21.31 -23.06 -24.75
C GLN A 298 -21.46 -24.49 -24.22
N LYS A 299 -20.38 -25.28 -24.27
CA LYS A 299 -20.38 -26.65 -23.70
C LYS A 299 -20.78 -26.65 -22.22
N MET A 300 -20.25 -25.70 -21.44
CA MET A 300 -20.59 -25.57 -20.02
C MET A 300 -22.06 -25.19 -19.80
N TYR A 301 -22.63 -24.33 -20.65
CA TYR A 301 -24.06 -24.00 -20.59
C TYR A 301 -24.93 -25.20 -20.98
N ASP A 302 -24.53 -25.95 -22.02
CA ASP A 302 -25.21 -27.17 -22.45
C ASP A 302 -25.17 -28.26 -21.35
N GLU A 303 -24.08 -28.32 -20.57
CA GLU A 303 -23.89 -29.18 -19.39
C GLU A 303 -24.65 -28.67 -18.13
N GLY A 304 -25.36 -27.54 -18.24
CA GLY A 304 -26.24 -27.03 -17.20
C GLY A 304 -25.59 -26.12 -16.16
N VAL A 305 -24.42 -25.55 -16.43
CA VAL A 305 -23.82 -24.51 -15.56
C VAL A 305 -24.72 -23.28 -15.53
N LYS A 306 -25.17 -22.91 -14.32
CA LYS A 306 -26.09 -21.77 -14.09
C LYS A 306 -25.40 -20.53 -13.50
N GLU A 307 -24.12 -20.64 -13.12
CA GLU A 307 -23.40 -19.55 -12.48
C GLU A 307 -22.71 -18.65 -13.50
N SER A 308 -22.83 -17.33 -13.28
CA SER A 308 -22.14 -16.32 -14.09
C SER A 308 -20.65 -16.42 -13.97
N PHE A 309 -19.97 -16.49 -15.11
CA PHE A 309 -18.56 -16.14 -15.24
C PHE A 309 -18.39 -14.64 -14.94
N ARG A 310 -18.55 -14.26 -13.67
CA ARG A 310 -18.34 -12.90 -13.20
C ARG A 310 -16.83 -12.67 -13.11
N ILE A 311 -16.41 -11.52 -13.60
CA ILE A 311 -15.06 -11.00 -13.42
C ILE A 311 -15.07 -10.14 -12.15
N PRO A 312 -14.47 -10.59 -11.03
CA PRO A 312 -14.28 -9.75 -9.87
C PRO A 312 -13.14 -8.76 -10.13
N THR A 313 -13.28 -7.52 -9.67
CA THR A 313 -12.11 -6.63 -9.53
C THR A 313 -11.36 -6.94 -8.24
N SER A 314 -10.04 -6.80 -8.25
CA SER A 314 -9.22 -6.98 -7.04
C SER A 314 -9.55 -6.00 -5.91
N ILE A 315 -10.17 -4.86 -6.23
CA ILE A 315 -10.60 -3.86 -5.25
C ILE A 315 -11.97 -4.17 -4.64
N GLU A 316 -12.84 -4.92 -5.35
CA GLU A 316 -14.19 -5.28 -4.88
C GLU A 316 -14.20 -6.04 -3.55
N GLN A 317 -13.15 -6.79 -3.23
CA GLN A 317 -13.06 -7.52 -1.95
C GLN A 317 -13.05 -6.57 -0.73
N TYR A 318 -12.63 -5.32 -0.89
CA TYR A 318 -12.57 -4.32 0.17
C TYR A 318 -13.79 -3.40 0.21
N LEU A 319 -14.60 -3.40 -0.86
CA LEU A 319 -15.76 -2.54 -0.94
C LEU A 319 -16.91 -3.13 -0.12
N PRO A 320 -17.85 -2.29 0.37
CA PRO A 320 -19.04 -2.81 0.99
C PRO A 320 -19.71 -3.69 -0.05
N LYS A 321 -20.04 -4.94 0.30
CA LYS A 321 -20.89 -5.75 -0.57
C LYS A 321 -22.15 -4.93 -0.78
N ASN A 322 -22.41 -4.48 -2.01
CA ASN A 322 -23.62 -3.72 -2.32
C ASN A 322 -24.80 -4.38 -1.62
N GLN A 323 -25.36 -3.68 -0.63
CA GLN A 323 -26.76 -3.85 -0.30
C GLN A 323 -27.49 -3.38 -1.56
N ALA A 324 -28.23 -4.28 -2.21
CA ALA A 324 -28.92 -4.13 -3.50
C ALA A 324 -28.10 -4.47 -4.77
N ASN A 325 -28.34 -5.68 -5.27
CA ASN A 325 -29.31 -5.88 -6.34
C ASN A 325 -30.01 -7.23 -6.17
#